data_AF-A0AA90B5T1-F1
#
_entry.id   AF-A0AA90B5T1-F1
#
_cell.length_a   1.000
_cell.length_b   1.000
_cell.length_c   1.000
_cell.angle_alpha   90.00
_cell.angle_beta   90.00
_cell.angle_gamma   90.00
#
_symmetry.space_group_name_H-M   'P 1'
#
loop_
_entity.id
_entity.type
_entity.pdbx_description
1 polymer ?
#
loop_
_entity_poly.entity_id
_entity_poly.type
_entity_poly.pdbx_seq_one_letter_code
_entity_poly.pdbx_strand_id
1 'polypeptide(L)'
;MRKALVASSLLALLLGGCASNPADLDVSGTWINQAAIDAAAKGGPLREALQSYGPNLEWEVNTKASQARYYNGFEVAEGKLLGEKSGAWSVDFYGGSATELKRKGKQLLQGANDNEPEQLFARAKDPAPEGAPLGANFERTLYAAYMGGTWKISSGNGEGATVQFQPNGQVTGLPGADQYSLCLAGDCASMSGGYDSIWLQLNGQGNPWIFARKGKQLEIFQAINTAQADEVPSFTPGPRQWLLEKQ
;
A
#
# COMPACT_ATOMS: atom_id res chain seq x y z
N MET A 1 -70.37 25.30 36.20
CA MET A 1 -69.94 25.25 34.79
C MET A 1 -68.63 26.02 34.65
N ARG A 2 -67.64 25.41 33.96
CA ARG A 2 -66.47 26.01 33.30
C ARG A 2 -65.31 26.57 34.14
N LYS A 3 -64.29 25.70 34.32
CA LYS A 3 -62.86 26.04 34.37
C LYS A 3 -62.40 26.52 32.98
N ALA A 4 -61.51 27.52 32.90
CA ALA A 4 -60.54 27.81 31.81
C ALA A 4 -59.98 29.24 32.05
N LEU A 5 -58.72 29.63 31.86
CA LEU A 5 -57.53 29.03 31.25
C LEU A 5 -56.28 29.44 32.05
N VAL A 6 -55.37 28.48 32.22
CA VAL A 6 -53.94 28.68 32.49
C VAL A 6 -53.19 28.36 31.20
N ALA A 7 -52.00 28.96 31.05
CA ALA A 7 -50.88 28.56 30.20
C ALA A 7 -50.76 29.27 28.83
N SER A 8 -49.78 30.17 28.76
CA SER A 8 -49.09 30.55 27.52
C SER A 8 -47.60 30.63 27.81
N SER A 9 -46.95 29.48 27.78
CA SER A 9 -45.50 29.33 27.78
C SER A 9 -45.18 28.01 27.12
N LEU A 10 -44.86 28.02 25.82
CA LEU A 10 -44.14 26.96 25.11
C LEU A 10 -43.91 27.36 23.65
N LEU A 11 -42.84 28.11 23.40
CA LEU A 11 -42.14 28.10 22.12
C LEU A 11 -40.63 28.02 22.40
N ALA A 12 -40.17 26.82 22.73
CA ALA A 12 -38.78 26.41 22.58
C ALA A 12 -38.74 25.42 21.41
N LEU A 13 -38.75 25.96 20.18
CA LEU A 13 -38.53 25.17 18.97
C LEU A 13 -37.05 24.80 18.89
N LEU A 14 -36.76 23.58 19.34
CA LEU A 14 -35.87 22.61 18.71
C LEU A 14 -34.70 23.20 17.88
N LEU A 15 -33.65 23.66 18.57
CA LEU A 15 -32.29 23.64 18.05
C LEU A 15 -31.77 22.19 18.09
N GLY A 16 -32.36 21.33 17.26
CA GLY A 16 -31.81 20.00 16.97
C GLY A 16 -30.61 20.16 16.05
N GLY A 17 -29.48 20.64 16.59
CA GLY A 17 -28.22 20.60 15.88
C GLY A 17 -27.91 19.15 15.52
N CYS A 18 -27.66 18.88 14.25
CA CYS A 18 -27.14 17.60 13.77
C CYS A 18 -25.78 17.37 14.46
N ALA A 19 -25.77 16.76 15.65
CA ALA A 19 -24.56 16.28 16.26
C ALA A 19 -24.06 15.12 15.38
N SER A 20 -23.11 15.42 14.49
CA SER A 20 -22.39 14.40 13.73
C SER A 20 -21.81 13.39 14.72
N ASN A 21 -22.06 12.10 14.47
CA ASN A 21 -21.52 11.04 15.32
C ASN A 21 -19.98 11.12 15.31
N PRO A 22 -19.30 11.31 16.46
CA PRO A 22 -17.84 11.46 16.50
C PRO A 22 -17.08 10.30 15.84
N ALA A 23 -17.67 9.09 15.83
CA ALA A 23 -17.11 7.93 15.15
C ALA A 23 -17.03 8.11 13.62
N ASP A 24 -17.92 8.92 13.04
CA ASP A 24 -17.93 9.22 11.60
C ASP A 24 -16.82 10.19 11.20
N LEU A 25 -16.16 10.84 12.16
CA LEU A 25 -15.03 11.76 11.95
C LEU A 25 -13.69 11.14 12.36
N ASP A 26 -13.70 9.96 12.98
CA ASP A 26 -12.48 9.29 13.46
C ASP A 26 -11.69 8.65 12.32
N VAL A 27 -10.52 9.22 12.05
CA VAL A 27 -9.56 8.77 11.03
C VAL A 27 -8.50 7.81 11.59
N SER A 28 -8.53 7.48 12.88
CA SER A 28 -7.49 6.69 13.55
C SER A 28 -7.29 5.30 12.93
N GLY A 29 -6.12 4.70 13.16
CA GLY A 29 -5.71 3.35 12.76
C GLY A 29 -5.02 3.28 11.40
N THR A 30 -4.84 2.06 10.90
CA THR A 30 -4.12 1.78 9.66
C THR A 30 -5.05 1.69 8.45
N TRP A 31 -4.60 2.22 7.30
CA TRP A 31 -5.34 2.29 6.06
C TRP A 31 -4.44 2.00 4.86
N ILE A 32 -4.82 1.09 3.97
CA ILE A 32 -4.05 0.67 2.81
C ILE A 32 -4.70 1.13 1.50
N ASN A 33 -3.88 1.42 0.49
CA ASN A 33 -4.32 1.76 -0.85
C ASN A 33 -4.83 0.50 -1.59
N GLN A 34 -6.04 0.07 -1.24
CA GLN A 34 -6.66 -1.14 -1.80
C GLN A 34 -6.84 -1.04 -3.31
N ALA A 35 -7.04 0.17 -3.85
CA ALA A 35 -7.23 0.36 -5.29
C ALA A 35 -5.95 0.02 -6.09
N ALA A 36 -4.78 0.39 -5.59
CA ALA A 36 -3.49 -0.01 -6.16
C ALA A 36 -3.31 -1.53 -6.14
N ILE A 37 -3.69 -2.18 -5.04
CA ILE A 37 -3.64 -3.65 -4.89
C ILE A 37 -4.59 -4.33 -5.89
N ASP A 38 -5.82 -3.85 -6.00
CA ASP A 38 -6.83 -4.40 -6.91
C ASP A 38 -6.41 -4.23 -8.37
N ALA A 39 -5.72 -3.13 -8.70
CA ALA A 39 -5.13 -2.92 -10.01
C ALA A 39 -4.00 -3.92 -10.29
N ALA A 40 -3.06 -4.08 -9.35
CA ALA A 40 -1.96 -5.02 -9.47
C ALA A 40 -2.47 -6.47 -9.60
N ALA A 41 -3.51 -6.84 -8.85
CA ALA A 41 -4.11 -8.18 -8.86
C ALA A 41 -4.58 -8.66 -10.25
N LYS A 42 -4.87 -7.72 -11.17
CA LYS A 42 -5.20 -8.01 -12.58
C LYS A 42 -4.04 -8.65 -13.35
N GLY A 43 -2.82 -8.59 -12.81
CA GLY A 43 -1.64 -9.30 -13.32
C GLY A 43 -0.97 -8.63 -14.52
N GLY A 44 -1.06 -7.30 -14.61
CA GLY A 44 -0.22 -6.49 -15.50
C GLY A 44 1.05 -6.01 -14.80
N PRO A 45 1.76 -5.02 -15.37
CA PRO A 45 2.95 -4.43 -14.76
C PRO A 45 2.66 -3.87 -13.36
N LEU A 46 3.45 -4.27 -12.37
CA LEU A 46 3.24 -3.91 -10.98
C LEU A 46 3.36 -2.40 -10.80
N ARG A 47 4.44 -1.81 -11.31
CA ARG A 47 4.72 -0.38 -11.10
C ARG A 47 3.68 0.52 -11.73
N GLU A 48 3.22 0.19 -12.93
CA GLU A 48 2.14 0.93 -13.59
C GLU A 48 0.88 0.90 -12.72
N ALA A 49 0.54 -0.27 -12.17
CA ALA A 49 -0.60 -0.42 -11.27
C ALA A 49 -0.44 0.37 -9.97
N LEU A 50 0.75 0.49 -9.40
CA LEU A 50 0.96 1.30 -8.19
C LEU A 50 0.93 2.80 -8.50
N GLN A 51 1.66 3.24 -9.52
CA GLN A 51 1.77 4.66 -9.90
C GLN A 51 0.43 5.27 -10.30
N SER A 52 -0.46 4.50 -10.91
CA SER A 52 -1.79 4.96 -11.32
C SER A 52 -2.71 5.32 -10.15
N TYR A 53 -2.38 4.90 -8.92
CA TYR A 53 -3.21 5.10 -7.74
C TYR A 53 -2.53 5.94 -6.64
N GLY A 54 -1.51 6.71 -7.03
CA GLY A 54 -0.81 7.67 -6.18
C GLY A 54 0.32 7.06 -5.35
N PRO A 55 1.23 7.91 -4.84
CA PRO A 55 2.49 7.46 -4.23
C PRO A 55 2.29 6.86 -2.82
N ASN A 56 1.24 7.26 -2.10
CA ASN A 56 1.03 6.81 -0.73
C ASN A 56 0.34 5.45 -0.74
N LEU A 57 0.91 4.46 -0.03
CA LEU A 57 0.48 3.06 -0.06
C LEU A 57 -0.20 2.64 1.24
N GLU A 58 0.27 3.16 2.38
CA GLU A 58 -0.30 2.89 3.70
C GLU A 58 -0.24 4.13 4.58
N TRP A 59 -1.33 4.43 5.27
CA TRP A 59 -1.41 5.42 6.34
C TRP A 59 -1.56 4.73 7.69
N GLU A 60 -0.93 5.28 8.72
CA GLU A 60 -1.23 5.02 10.11
C GLU A 60 -1.52 6.35 10.81
N VAL A 61 -2.70 6.45 11.43
CA VAL A 61 -3.15 7.66 12.09
C VAL A 61 -3.42 7.39 13.56
N ASN A 62 -2.81 8.17 14.44
CA ASN A 62 -3.02 8.10 15.88
C ASN A 62 -3.50 9.46 16.41
N THR A 63 -4.82 9.63 16.46
CA THR A 63 -5.45 10.88 16.95
C THR A 63 -5.12 11.17 18.41
N LYS A 64 -4.99 10.14 19.25
CA LYS A 64 -4.63 10.29 20.68
C LYS A 64 -3.21 10.81 20.86
N ALA A 65 -2.30 10.40 19.98
CA ALA A 65 -0.91 10.86 19.98
C ALA A 65 -0.68 12.10 19.09
N SER A 66 -1.72 12.62 18.42
CA SER A 66 -1.59 13.70 17.43
C SER A 66 -0.52 13.41 16.36
N GLN A 67 -0.48 12.17 15.88
CA GLN A 67 0.52 11.69 14.92
C GLN A 67 -0.18 11.06 13.70
N ALA A 68 0.36 11.30 12.52
CA ALA A 68 0.01 10.55 11.32
C ALA A 68 1.27 10.26 10.51
N ARG A 69 1.37 9.04 9.98
CA ARG A 69 2.51 8.57 9.21
C ARG A 69 2.01 7.88 7.96
N TYR A 70 2.75 8.00 6.86
CA TYR A 70 2.47 7.20 5.67
C TYR A 70 3.73 6.53 5.14
N TYR A 71 3.52 5.41 4.45
CA TYR A 71 4.53 4.68 3.70
C TYR A 71 4.24 4.77 2.20
N ASN A 72 5.27 5.06 1.40
CA ASN A 72 5.16 5.28 -0.05
C ASN A 72 5.89 4.22 -0.90
N GLY A 73 6.31 3.11 -0.30
CA GLY A 73 7.10 2.07 -0.99
C GLY A 73 8.62 2.22 -0.82
N PHE A 74 9.08 3.33 -0.26
CA PHE A 74 10.50 3.62 -0.05
C PHE A 74 10.79 4.10 1.38
N GLU A 75 10.05 5.10 1.83
CA GLU A 75 10.26 5.74 3.13
C GLU A 75 8.97 5.84 3.93
N VAL A 76 9.12 6.25 5.20
CA VAL A 76 8.02 6.62 6.07
C VAL A 76 8.09 8.13 6.30
N ALA A 77 7.07 8.84 5.84
CA ALA A 77 6.88 10.23 6.19
C ALA A 77 6.11 10.33 7.51
N GLU A 78 6.56 11.20 8.41
CA GLU A 78 5.93 11.43 9.70
C GLU A 78 5.48 12.89 9.83
N GLY A 79 4.21 13.07 10.21
CA GLY A 79 3.59 14.37 10.35
C GLY A 79 2.82 14.50 11.65
N LYS A 80 2.62 15.76 12.07
CA LYS A 80 1.80 16.10 13.22
C LYS A 80 0.35 16.20 12.79
N LEU A 81 -0.51 15.40 13.42
CA LEU A 81 -1.95 15.47 13.19
C LEU A 81 -2.54 16.62 14.02
N LEU A 82 -3.11 17.61 13.33
CA LEU A 82 -3.82 18.73 13.94
C LEU A 82 -5.30 18.38 14.12
N GLY A 83 -5.89 18.93 15.18
CA GLY A 83 -7.30 18.70 15.52
C GLY A 83 -8.25 18.98 14.36
N GLU A 84 -9.32 18.19 14.32
CA GLU A 84 -10.38 18.25 13.31
C GLU A 84 -10.98 19.67 13.19
N LYS A 85 -11.08 20.16 11.95
CA LYS A 85 -11.78 21.39 11.58
C LYS A 85 -12.66 21.13 10.36
N SER A 86 -13.96 21.41 10.49
CA SER A 86 -14.94 21.33 9.38
C SER A 86 -15.02 19.96 8.69
N GLY A 87 -14.94 18.89 9.46
CA GLY A 87 -14.97 17.49 9.03
C GLY A 87 -13.61 16.94 8.54
N ALA A 88 -12.51 17.70 8.69
CA ALA A 88 -11.20 17.37 8.15
C ALA A 88 -10.11 17.43 9.21
N TRP A 89 -9.20 16.46 9.18
CA TRP A 89 -7.95 16.51 9.93
C TRP A 89 -6.84 17.02 9.01
N SER A 90 -5.94 17.84 9.55
CA SER A 90 -4.74 18.30 8.82
C SER A 90 -3.53 17.55 9.34
N VAL A 91 -2.69 17.04 8.44
CA VAL A 91 -1.39 16.48 8.76
C VAL A 91 -0.32 17.45 8.31
N ASP A 92 0.42 18.01 9.27
CA ASP A 92 1.51 18.93 9.00
C ASP A 92 2.83 18.16 8.95
N PHE A 93 3.47 18.16 7.78
CA PHE A 93 4.81 17.62 7.59
C PHE A 93 5.84 18.74 7.72
N TYR A 94 6.95 18.46 8.41
CA TYR A 94 8.01 19.45 8.56
C TYR A 94 8.59 19.83 7.19
N GLY A 95 8.50 21.11 6.82
CA GLY A 95 9.00 21.61 5.53
C GLY A 95 8.16 21.23 4.31
N GLY A 96 6.96 20.66 4.51
CA GLY A 96 6.06 20.25 3.43
C GLY A 96 4.69 20.92 3.49
N SER A 97 3.89 20.71 2.44
CA SER A 97 2.47 21.07 2.42
C SER A 97 1.69 20.17 3.37
N ALA A 98 0.65 20.73 3.99
CA ALA A 98 -0.26 19.94 4.79
C ALA A 98 -1.12 19.01 3.92
N THR A 99 -1.45 17.85 4.47
CA THR A 99 -2.32 16.87 3.83
C THR A 99 -3.61 16.73 4.62
N GLU A 100 -4.75 16.91 3.94
CA GLU A 100 -6.05 16.73 4.58
C GLU A 100 -6.45 15.25 4.61
N LEU A 101 -6.91 14.78 5.77
CA LEU A 101 -7.48 13.45 5.97
C LEU A 101 -8.94 13.57 6.41
N LYS A 102 -9.82 12.88 5.69
CA LYS A 102 -11.27 12.85 5.95
C LYS A 102 -11.78 11.44 6.01
N ARG A 103 -12.76 11.20 6.87
CA ARG A 103 -13.48 9.94 6.86
C ARG A 103 -14.53 9.94 5.75
N LYS A 104 -14.52 8.93 4.89
CA LYS A 104 -15.52 8.73 3.82
C LYS A 104 -16.16 7.35 3.95
N GLY A 105 -17.26 7.26 4.70
CA GLY A 105 -17.95 5.99 4.94
C GLY A 105 -17.06 4.97 5.64
N LYS A 106 -16.59 3.92 4.94
CA LYS A 106 -15.63 2.91 5.46
C LYS A 106 -14.18 3.12 5.00
N GLN A 107 -13.90 4.23 4.31
CA GLN A 107 -12.58 4.59 3.79
C GLN A 107 -12.00 5.83 4.47
N LEU A 108 -10.69 5.96 4.38
CA LEU A 108 -9.97 7.21 4.61
C LEU A 108 -9.78 7.89 3.24
N LEU A 109 -10.09 9.18 3.18
CA LEU A 109 -9.83 10.04 2.04
C LEU A 109 -8.64 10.94 2.39
N GLN A 110 -7.57 10.82 1.61
CA GLN A 110 -6.53 11.83 1.51
C GLN A 110 -6.97 12.84 0.46
N GLY A 111 -7.10 14.12 0.84
CA GLY A 111 -7.41 15.19 -0.10
C GLY A 111 -6.21 15.52 -1.00
N ALA A 112 -6.49 15.97 -2.22
CA ALA A 112 -5.45 16.49 -3.10
C ALA A 112 -4.86 17.80 -2.56
N ASN A 113 -3.57 18.02 -2.79
CA ASN A 113 -2.89 19.30 -2.60
C ASN A 113 -1.92 19.54 -3.77
N ASP A 114 -1.07 20.56 -3.67
CA ASP A 114 -0.12 20.90 -4.75
C ASP A 114 0.93 19.81 -5.04
N ASN A 115 1.15 18.88 -4.09
CA ASN A 115 2.18 17.84 -4.17
C ASN A 115 1.62 16.41 -4.26
N GLU A 116 0.40 16.18 -3.80
CA GLU A 116 -0.18 14.85 -3.64
C GLU A 116 -1.58 14.78 -4.28
N PRO A 117 -1.90 13.70 -5.01
CA PRO A 117 -3.25 13.51 -5.55
C PRO A 117 -4.24 13.12 -4.45
N GLU A 118 -5.53 13.23 -4.76
CA GLU A 118 -6.59 12.62 -3.95
C GLU A 118 -6.44 11.09 -3.98
N GLN A 119 -6.48 10.45 -2.82
CA GLN A 119 -6.37 8.99 -2.70
C GLN A 119 -7.36 8.43 -1.69
N LEU A 120 -7.91 7.24 -1.98
CA LEU A 120 -8.80 6.50 -1.08
C LEU A 120 -8.09 5.29 -0.50
N PHE A 121 -8.22 5.12 0.81
CA PHE A 121 -7.63 4.01 1.56
C PHE A 121 -8.70 3.23 2.31
N ALA A 122 -8.50 1.93 2.42
CA ALA A 122 -9.39 1.01 3.13
C ALA A 122 -8.67 0.38 4.32
N ARG A 123 -9.42 -0.19 5.26
CA ARG A 123 -8.81 -1.06 6.28
C ARG A 123 -8.28 -2.34 5.63
N ALA A 124 -7.12 -2.80 6.07
CA ALA A 124 -6.66 -4.15 5.75
C ALA A 124 -7.66 -5.17 6.33
N LYS A 125 -8.03 -6.18 5.52
CA LYS A 125 -8.93 -7.26 5.96
C LYS A 125 -8.25 -8.18 6.96
N ASP A 126 -6.98 -8.49 6.69
CA ASP A 126 -6.12 -9.34 7.51
C ASP A 126 -4.89 -8.52 7.93
N PRO A 127 -4.95 -7.82 9.09
CA PRO A 127 -3.88 -6.96 9.54
C PRO A 127 -2.55 -7.72 9.72
N ALA A 128 -1.45 -7.00 9.53
CA ALA A 128 -0.12 -7.49 9.87
C ALA A 128 -0.03 -7.81 11.37
N PRO A 129 0.86 -8.73 11.78
CA PRO A 129 1.11 -9.02 13.19
C PRO A 129 1.43 -7.75 13.99
N GLU A 130 1.06 -7.73 15.27
CA GLU A 130 1.40 -6.64 16.17
C GLU A 130 2.92 -6.39 16.17
N GLY A 131 3.32 -5.12 16.10
CA GLY A 131 4.72 -4.71 16.02
C GLY A 131 5.35 -4.80 14.63
N ALA A 132 4.61 -5.24 13.60
CA ALA A 132 5.09 -5.13 12.22
C ALA A 132 5.34 -3.66 11.83
N PRO A 133 6.36 -3.39 10.99
CA PRO A 133 6.65 -2.03 10.53
C PRO A 133 5.50 -1.46 9.69
N LEU A 134 5.39 -0.12 9.67
CA LEU A 134 4.47 0.57 8.76
C LEU A 134 4.76 0.18 7.31
N GLY A 135 3.71 -0.10 6.54
CA GLY A 135 3.81 -0.61 5.17
C GLY A 135 3.59 -2.13 5.09
N ALA A 136 3.74 -2.86 6.20
CA ALA A 136 3.56 -4.31 6.21
C ALA A 136 2.12 -4.74 5.88
N ASN A 137 1.10 -3.96 6.21
CA ASN A 137 -0.28 -4.31 5.86
C ASN A 137 -0.49 -4.25 4.36
N PHE A 138 0.00 -3.19 3.73
CA PHE A 138 -0.04 -3.00 2.28
C PHE A 138 0.76 -4.09 1.57
N GLU A 139 2.04 -4.28 1.94
CA GLU A 139 2.92 -5.27 1.31
C GLU A 139 2.34 -6.67 1.38
N ARG A 140 1.89 -7.11 2.56
CA ARG A 140 1.31 -8.46 2.71
C ARG A 140 0.07 -8.65 1.86
N THR A 141 -0.82 -7.65 1.83
CA THR A 141 -2.05 -7.70 1.03
C THR A 141 -1.72 -7.69 -0.47
N LEU A 142 -0.75 -6.88 -0.88
CA LEU A 142 -0.25 -6.83 -2.25
C LEU A 142 0.38 -8.16 -2.65
N TYR A 143 1.25 -8.74 -1.82
CA TYR A 143 1.94 -9.98 -2.08
C TYR A 143 0.97 -11.14 -2.22
N ALA A 144 -0.03 -11.22 -1.34
CA ALA A 144 -1.12 -12.19 -1.44
C ALA A 144 -1.90 -12.06 -2.77
N ALA A 145 -2.24 -10.83 -3.16
CA ALA A 145 -3.05 -10.57 -4.35
C ALA A 145 -2.27 -10.73 -5.66
N TYR A 146 -1.00 -10.30 -5.67
CA TYR A 146 -0.15 -10.21 -6.86
C TYR A 146 0.63 -11.51 -7.10
N MET A 147 1.42 -11.95 -6.12
CA MET A 147 2.29 -13.11 -6.23
C MET A 147 1.66 -14.38 -5.66
N GLY A 148 0.67 -14.26 -4.77
CA GLY A 148 0.10 -15.39 -4.05
C GLY A 148 -0.57 -16.43 -4.95
N GLY A 149 -0.80 -17.62 -4.39
CA GLY A 149 -1.32 -18.78 -5.08
C GLY A 149 -0.23 -19.78 -5.45
N THR A 150 -0.62 -20.82 -6.17
CA THR A 150 0.26 -21.92 -6.59
C THR A 150 0.76 -21.69 -8.01
N TRP A 151 2.08 -21.72 -8.19
CA TRP A 151 2.72 -21.58 -9.48
C TRP A 151 3.46 -22.87 -9.84
N LYS A 152 3.53 -23.19 -11.12
CA LYS A 152 4.38 -24.27 -11.63
C LYS A 152 5.51 -23.66 -12.45
N ILE A 153 6.74 -24.12 -12.25
CA ILE A 153 7.85 -23.76 -13.15
C ILE A 153 7.63 -24.51 -14.46
N SER A 154 7.26 -23.79 -15.52
CA SER A 154 7.05 -24.38 -16.85
C SER A 154 8.33 -24.36 -17.69
N SER A 155 9.31 -23.53 -17.34
CA SER A 155 10.64 -23.55 -17.93
C SER A 155 11.67 -22.92 -16.99
N GLY A 156 12.89 -23.46 -16.96
CA GLY A 156 14.00 -22.95 -16.15
C GLY A 156 14.47 -23.95 -15.10
N ASN A 157 15.35 -23.51 -14.20
CA ASN A 157 15.83 -24.37 -13.12
C ASN A 157 14.66 -24.80 -12.21
N GLY A 158 14.54 -26.09 -11.94
CA GLY A 158 13.42 -26.67 -11.19
C GLY A 158 12.15 -26.88 -12.00
N GLU A 159 12.24 -26.98 -13.33
CA GLU A 159 11.08 -27.27 -14.19
C GLU A 159 10.21 -28.41 -13.65
N GLY A 160 8.90 -28.17 -13.63
CA GLY A 160 7.90 -29.07 -13.06
C GLY A 160 7.62 -28.86 -11.57
N ALA A 161 8.49 -28.15 -10.83
CA ALA A 161 8.30 -27.87 -9.42
C ALA A 161 7.15 -26.87 -9.17
N THR A 162 6.54 -27.02 -8.00
CA THR A 162 5.54 -26.09 -7.48
C THR A 162 6.21 -24.99 -6.66
N VAL A 163 5.91 -23.74 -6.99
CA VAL A 163 6.38 -22.54 -6.28
C VAL A 163 5.22 -21.90 -5.53
N GLN A 164 5.47 -21.47 -4.29
CA GLN A 164 4.50 -20.70 -3.50
C GLN A 164 5.16 -19.42 -2.97
N PHE A 165 4.62 -18.28 -3.40
CA PHE A 165 4.96 -16.97 -2.83
C PHE A 165 4.00 -16.67 -1.68
N GLN A 166 4.53 -16.48 -0.49
CA GLN A 166 3.75 -16.21 0.70
C GLN A 166 3.59 -14.70 0.94
N PRO A 167 2.50 -14.26 1.59
CA PRO A 167 2.27 -12.84 1.90
C PRO A 167 3.34 -12.19 2.77
N ASN A 168 4.08 -12.99 3.54
CA ASN A 168 5.16 -12.50 4.41
C ASN A 168 6.53 -12.40 3.72
N GLY A 169 6.58 -12.55 2.39
CA GLY A 169 7.84 -12.51 1.64
C GLY A 169 8.62 -13.82 1.63
N GLN A 170 8.12 -14.92 2.21
CA GLN A 170 8.75 -16.23 2.02
C GLN A 170 8.39 -16.83 0.65
N VAL A 171 9.33 -17.53 0.04
CA VAL A 171 9.09 -18.34 -1.16
C VAL A 171 9.54 -19.77 -0.93
N THR A 172 8.74 -20.73 -1.40
CA THR A 172 9.10 -22.15 -1.37
C THR A 172 9.06 -22.73 -2.78
N GLY A 173 9.92 -23.71 -3.04
CA GLY A 173 9.97 -24.43 -4.31
C GLY A 173 10.64 -23.72 -5.48
N LEU A 174 10.97 -22.43 -5.36
CA LEU A 174 11.78 -21.70 -6.33
C LEU A 174 13.28 -21.99 -6.06
N PRO A 175 14.01 -22.67 -6.96
CA PRO A 175 15.42 -22.98 -6.70
C PRO A 175 16.25 -21.71 -6.52
N GLY A 176 17.05 -21.66 -5.45
CA GLY A 176 17.94 -20.54 -5.18
C GLY A 176 17.29 -19.37 -4.45
N ALA A 177 16.07 -19.52 -3.92
CA ALA A 177 15.43 -18.50 -3.10
C ALA A 177 14.57 -19.10 -1.96
N ASP A 178 14.64 -18.49 -0.78
CA ASP A 178 13.77 -18.72 0.38
C ASP A 178 12.95 -17.47 0.76
N GLN A 179 13.36 -16.29 0.28
CA GLN A 179 12.67 -15.03 0.47
C GLN A 179 12.60 -14.21 -0.81
N TYR A 180 11.58 -13.35 -0.87
CA TYR A 180 11.40 -12.36 -1.92
C TYR A 180 10.86 -11.05 -1.39
N SER A 181 11.16 -9.96 -2.10
CA SER A 181 10.52 -8.66 -1.88
C SER A 181 10.28 -7.98 -3.23
N LEU A 182 9.07 -7.44 -3.44
CA LEU A 182 8.76 -6.67 -4.64
C LEU A 182 9.28 -5.25 -4.46
N CYS A 183 9.94 -4.72 -5.48
CA CYS A 183 10.32 -3.32 -5.47
C CYS A 183 9.10 -2.44 -5.76
N LEU A 184 8.70 -1.63 -4.78
CA LEU A 184 7.50 -0.78 -4.88
C LEU A 184 7.82 0.64 -5.32
N ALA A 185 8.90 1.23 -4.81
CA ALA A 185 9.37 2.59 -5.13
C ALA A 185 10.86 2.78 -4.80
N GLY A 186 11.35 4.01 -4.87
CA GLY A 186 12.70 4.38 -4.44
C GLY A 186 13.81 3.86 -5.36
N ASP A 187 15.01 3.68 -4.79
CA ASP A 187 16.21 3.32 -5.57
C ASP A 187 16.06 2.00 -6.31
N CYS A 188 15.45 0.98 -5.70
CA CYS A 188 15.25 -0.30 -6.38
C CYS A 188 14.43 -0.14 -7.68
N ALA A 189 13.55 0.87 -7.71
CA ALA A 189 12.67 1.17 -8.83
C ALA A 189 13.40 2.07 -9.83
N SER A 190 14.15 3.06 -9.36
CA SER A 190 14.97 3.91 -10.25
C SER A 190 16.06 3.11 -10.96
N MET A 191 16.74 2.20 -10.24
CA MET A 191 17.81 1.36 -10.77
C MET A 191 17.31 0.37 -11.83
N SER A 192 16.04 -0.03 -11.83
CA SER A 192 15.50 -0.99 -12.79
C SER A 192 15.04 -0.38 -14.12
N GLY A 193 15.26 0.92 -14.36
CA GLY A 193 14.96 1.54 -15.66
C GLY A 193 13.48 1.44 -16.09
N GLY A 194 12.56 1.31 -15.13
CA GLY A 194 11.13 1.14 -15.37
C GLY A 194 10.63 -0.30 -15.42
N TYR A 195 11.52 -1.30 -15.42
CA TYR A 195 11.12 -2.69 -15.29
C TYR A 195 10.63 -3.00 -13.87
N ASP A 196 9.69 -3.93 -13.73
CA ASP A 196 9.34 -4.47 -12.42
C ASP A 196 10.51 -5.31 -11.90
N SER A 197 10.89 -5.10 -10.65
CA SER A 197 12.02 -5.79 -10.03
C SER A 197 11.62 -6.50 -8.74
N ILE A 198 12.27 -7.63 -8.49
CA ILE A 198 12.06 -8.48 -7.33
C ILE A 198 13.42 -8.81 -6.73
N TRP A 199 13.57 -8.60 -5.43
CA TRP A 199 14.71 -9.13 -4.69
C TRP A 199 14.44 -10.60 -4.41
N LEU A 200 15.36 -11.49 -4.78
CA LEU A 200 15.31 -12.91 -4.37
C LEU A 200 16.51 -13.21 -3.51
N GLN A 201 16.28 -13.87 -2.39
CA GLN A 201 17.29 -14.14 -1.37
C GLN A 201 17.29 -15.62 -1.00
N LEU A 202 18.49 -16.14 -0.71
CA LEU A 202 18.72 -17.45 -0.11
C LEU A 202 19.69 -17.29 1.06
N ASN A 203 19.33 -17.79 2.25
CA ASN A 203 20.20 -17.79 3.44
C ASN A 203 20.80 -16.40 3.76
N GLY A 204 20.02 -15.33 3.59
CA GLY A 204 20.46 -13.96 3.86
C GLY A 204 21.27 -13.28 2.75
N GLN A 205 21.57 -13.98 1.66
CA GLN A 205 22.23 -13.42 0.48
C GLN A 205 21.23 -13.28 -0.67
N GLY A 206 21.05 -12.07 -1.18
CA GLY A 206 20.08 -11.82 -2.24
C GLY A 206 20.65 -11.04 -3.41
N ASN A 207 19.89 -11.07 -4.49
CA ASN A 207 20.20 -10.37 -5.73
C ASN A 207 18.93 -9.74 -6.30
N PRO A 208 19.05 -8.62 -7.02
CA PRO A 208 17.94 -8.09 -7.79
C PRO A 208 17.68 -8.95 -9.01
N TRP A 209 16.40 -9.10 -9.35
CA TRP A 209 15.91 -9.76 -10.55
C TRP A 209 14.91 -8.84 -11.22
N ILE A 210 14.80 -8.95 -12.54
CA ILE A 210 13.72 -8.31 -13.30
C ILE A 210 12.62 -9.34 -13.50
N PHE A 211 11.36 -8.94 -13.40
CA PHE A 211 10.26 -9.83 -13.72
C PHE A 211 9.22 -9.15 -14.60
N ALA A 212 8.44 -9.96 -15.30
CA ALA A 212 7.29 -9.51 -16.07
C ALA A 212 6.12 -10.44 -15.77
N ARG A 213 4.96 -9.86 -15.45
CA ARG A 213 3.73 -10.63 -15.22
C ARG A 213 2.71 -10.32 -16.32
N LYS A 214 2.09 -11.38 -16.83
CA LYS A 214 0.97 -11.32 -17.77
C LYS A 214 -0.11 -12.31 -17.34
N GLY A 215 -1.02 -11.83 -16.49
CA GLY A 215 -2.10 -12.61 -15.91
C GLY A 215 -1.59 -13.79 -15.08
N LYS A 216 -1.63 -15.00 -15.67
CA LYS A 216 -1.20 -16.25 -15.05
C LYS A 216 0.26 -16.63 -15.37
N GLN A 217 0.94 -15.88 -16.23
CA GLN A 217 2.35 -16.10 -16.54
C GLN A 217 3.22 -15.10 -15.79
N LEU A 218 4.32 -15.59 -15.22
CA LEU A 218 5.35 -14.80 -14.58
C LEU A 218 6.71 -15.21 -15.14
N GLU A 219 7.41 -14.27 -15.75
CA GLU A 219 8.77 -14.44 -16.24
C GLU A 219 9.74 -13.75 -15.29
N ILE A 220 10.83 -14.41 -14.94
CA ILE A 220 11.90 -13.85 -14.11
C ILE A 220 13.20 -13.92 -14.90
N PHE A 221 13.87 -12.79 -15.01
CA PHE A 221 15.06 -12.54 -15.81
C PHE A 221 16.21 -12.14 -14.90
N GLN A 222 17.40 -12.62 -15.23
CA GLN A 222 18.63 -12.12 -14.60
C GLN A 222 18.69 -10.60 -14.74
N ALA A 223 18.94 -9.88 -13.65
CA ALA A 223 19.24 -8.45 -13.72
C ALA A 223 20.71 -8.27 -14.12
N ILE A 224 20.96 -7.61 -15.25
CA ILE A 224 22.31 -7.27 -15.70
C ILE A 224 22.58 -5.82 -15.31
N ASN A 225 23.59 -5.60 -14.45
CA ASN A 225 24.07 -4.25 -14.16
C ASN A 225 24.88 -3.72 -15.35
N THR A 226 24.43 -2.63 -15.95
CA THR A 226 25.10 -1.96 -17.06
C THR A 226 25.86 -0.70 -16.64
N ALA A 227 25.80 -0.35 -15.35
CA ALA A 227 26.54 0.77 -14.78
C ALA A 227 28.02 0.43 -14.57
N GLN A 228 28.88 1.45 -14.62
CA GLN A 228 30.28 1.32 -14.19
C GLN A 228 30.38 1.11 -12.68
N ALA A 229 31.56 0.71 -12.20
CA ALA A 229 31.77 0.37 -10.79
C ALA A 229 31.57 1.56 -9.83
N ASP A 230 31.73 2.79 -10.30
CA ASP A 230 31.55 4.05 -9.58
C ASP A 230 30.20 4.74 -9.85
N GLU A 231 29.33 4.09 -10.62
CA GLU A 231 27.99 4.58 -10.95
C GLU A 231 26.91 3.89 -10.09
N VAL A 232 25.78 4.58 -9.92
CA VAL A 232 24.58 3.97 -9.34
C VAL A 232 24.16 2.78 -10.24
N PRO A 233 23.84 1.60 -9.67
CA PRO A 233 23.47 0.44 -10.48
C PRO A 233 22.33 0.74 -11.45
N SER A 234 22.43 0.18 -12.65
CA SER A 234 21.40 0.29 -13.68
C SER A 234 21.13 -1.10 -14.23
N PHE A 235 19.94 -1.64 -13.98
CA PHE A 235 19.58 -3.01 -14.28
C PHE A 235 18.71 -3.10 -15.53
N THR A 236 19.10 -4.00 -16.43
CA THR A 236 18.31 -4.40 -17.61
C THR A 236 18.01 -5.90 -17.57
N PRO A 237 16.91 -6.35 -18.18
CA PRO A 237 16.60 -7.78 -18.25
C PRO A 237 17.62 -8.50 -19.14
N GLY A 238 18.30 -9.46 -18.55
CA GLY A 238 19.13 -10.44 -19.25
C GLY A 238 18.34 -11.68 -19.67
N PRO A 239 19.01 -12.85 -19.77
CA PRO A 239 18.35 -14.10 -20.10
C PRO A 239 17.27 -14.47 -19.07
N ARG A 240 16.13 -14.95 -19.56
CA ARG A 240 15.05 -15.50 -18.73
C ARG A 240 15.56 -16.73 -17.97
N GLN A 241 15.45 -16.71 -16.65
CA GLN A 241 15.82 -17.83 -15.79
C GLN A 241 14.64 -18.72 -15.43
N TRP A 242 13.45 -18.12 -15.28
CA TRP A 242 12.23 -18.85 -14.97
C TRP A 242 11.03 -18.34 -15.76
N LEU A 243 10.20 -19.29 -16.18
CA LEU A 243 8.82 -19.06 -16.58
C LEU A 243 7.93 -19.86 -15.62
N LEU A 244 7.00 -19.16 -14.98
CA LEU A 244 6.06 -19.74 -14.03
C LEU A 244 4.63 -19.56 -14.54
N GLU A 245 3.81 -20.58 -14.32
CA GLU A 245 2.39 -20.60 -14.67
C GLU A 245 1.53 -20.82 -13.43
N LYS A 246 0.64 -19.87 -13.15
CA LYS A 246 -0.33 -19.94 -12.06
C LYS A 246 -1.36 -21.03 -12.34
N GLN A 247 -1.51 -21.95 -11.40
CA GLN A 247 -2.46 -23.07 -11.48
C GLN A 247 -3.89 -22.61 -11.15
#